data_AF-A0A821QYN3-F1
#
_entry.id   AF-A0A821QYN3-F1
#
_cell.length_a   1.000
_cell.length_b   1.000
_cell.length_c   1.000
_cell.angle_alpha   90.00
_cell.angle_beta   90.00
_cell.angle_gamma   90.00
#
_symmetry.space_group_name_H-M   'P 1'
#
loop_
_entity.id
_entity.type
_entity.pdbx_description
1 polymer ?
#
loop_
_entity_poly.entity_id
_entity_poly.type
_entity_poly.pdbx_seq_one_letter_code
_entity_poly.pdbx_strand_id
1 'polypeptide(L)'
;MVSLNTQNSRSGGAMSFEDRLIHANDEIITENTPLIIGIEQYYRPIRTTAFIIIHILLAIIFETVIVLFPFLCYDKRIADVCDHHSPYNISLYIHAGFYIISVIFDRVYHYHQDLSRRDGYLDFYRRTRNLRRTPLIIISTGNAILVAMIKLVEDYQSSILPLQPWHCLAILTTIEVIIMLIVLLWYLIITIKFNREHIPPDAALDDLLSTFASLQTSTNTIGFRDETYTENVLEKQADLIRYLHERNDHLARLVHQFKEQLNTQQPSTIAT
;
A
#
# COMPACT_ATOMS: atom_id res chain seq x y z
N MET A 1 22.30 -95.30 22.56
CA MET A 1 22.52 -95.46 24.02
C MET A 1 23.68 -94.55 24.43
N VAL A 2 23.57 -93.92 25.61
CA VAL A 2 24.60 -93.13 26.34
C VAL A 2 24.79 -91.69 25.78
N SER A 3 24.22 -90.60 26.35
CA SER A 3 24.50 -89.85 27.61
C SER A 3 25.91 -89.23 27.62
N LEU A 4 26.21 -87.94 27.91
CA LEU A 4 25.85 -87.00 28.99
C LEU A 4 26.11 -85.56 28.47
N ASN A 5 25.25 -84.54 28.64
CA ASN A 5 25.08 -83.67 29.81
C ASN A 5 26.36 -83.02 30.37
N THR A 6 26.50 -81.69 30.20
CA THR A 6 26.70 -80.68 31.27
C THR A 6 26.81 -79.27 30.64
N GLN A 7 25.77 -78.44 30.74
CA GLN A 7 25.62 -77.36 31.73
C GLN A 7 26.58 -76.14 31.58
N ASN A 8 25.96 -75.06 31.11
CA ASN A 8 25.86 -73.78 31.82
C ASN A 8 27.10 -72.85 31.86
N SER A 9 27.09 -71.76 31.10
CA SER A 9 26.70 -70.44 31.63
C SER A 9 27.14 -69.28 30.71
N ARG A 10 26.17 -68.38 30.47
CA ARG A 10 26.28 -66.92 30.29
C ARG A 10 27.25 -66.33 29.26
N SER A 11 26.64 -65.52 28.38
CA SER A 11 26.94 -64.09 28.17
C SER A 11 27.36 -63.73 26.75
N GLY A 12 26.71 -62.68 26.22
CA GLY A 12 27.38 -61.74 25.31
C GLY A 12 26.90 -61.80 23.87
N GLY A 13 25.98 -60.90 23.53
CA GLY A 13 25.37 -60.81 22.21
C GLY A 13 26.35 -60.51 21.07
N ALA A 14 26.17 -61.24 19.98
CA ALA A 14 26.43 -60.76 18.63
C ALA A 14 25.06 -60.36 18.05
N MET A 15 24.65 -59.11 18.29
CA MET A 15 23.42 -58.57 17.72
C MET A 15 23.77 -58.06 16.32
N SER A 16 23.27 -58.79 15.31
CA SER A 16 23.37 -58.49 13.88
C SER A 16 22.99 -57.04 13.60
N PHE A 17 23.88 -56.30 12.93
CA PHE A 17 23.69 -54.90 12.54
C PHE A 17 22.66 -54.74 11.41
N GLU A 18 22.30 -55.84 10.73
CA GLU A 18 21.42 -55.85 9.56
C GLU A 18 19.93 -55.62 9.91
N ASP A 19 19.44 -56.17 11.04
CA ASP A 19 18.00 -56.09 11.38
C ASP A 19 17.55 -54.70 11.85
N ARG A 20 18.48 -53.82 12.25
CA ARG A 20 18.14 -52.44 12.63
C ARG A 20 17.96 -51.50 11.45
N LEU A 21 18.52 -51.83 10.27
CA LEU A 21 18.38 -50.97 9.08
C LEU A 21 17.04 -51.16 8.38
N ILE A 22 16.42 -52.34 8.53
CA ILE A 22 15.11 -52.61 7.93
C ILE A 22 13.99 -52.02 8.79
N HIS A 23 14.11 -52.03 10.12
CA HIS A 23 13.11 -51.43 11.01
C HIS A 23 13.26 -49.90 11.19
N ALA A 24 14.42 -49.30 10.88
CA ALA A 24 14.62 -47.85 10.99
C ALA A 24 14.07 -47.05 9.80
N ASN A 25 13.75 -47.70 8.67
CA ASN A 25 13.21 -47.03 7.49
C ASN A 25 11.68 -46.91 7.49
N ASP A 26 10.97 -47.66 8.34
CA ASP A 26 9.50 -47.64 8.42
C ASP A 26 8.94 -46.61 9.43
N GLU A 27 9.80 -45.94 10.21
CA GLU A 27 9.39 -44.94 11.20
C GLU A 27 9.75 -43.49 10.83
N ILE A 28 10.29 -43.26 9.61
CA ILE A 28 10.66 -41.91 9.10
C ILE A 28 9.74 -41.50 7.93
N ILE A 29 8.47 -41.89 7.98
CA ILE A 29 7.45 -41.37 7.06
C ILE A 29 6.21 -41.08 7.88
N THR A 30 6.15 -39.89 8.50
CA THR A 30 4.93 -39.07 8.74
C THR A 30 5.19 -38.01 9.81
N GLU A 31 6.15 -37.11 9.60
CA GLU A 31 6.07 -35.80 10.23
C GLU A 31 6.80 -34.71 9.43
N ASN A 32 6.54 -34.67 8.13
CA ASN A 32 6.59 -33.39 7.41
C ASN A 32 5.29 -32.65 7.72
N THR A 33 5.08 -32.30 8.99
CA THR A 33 4.18 -31.22 9.33
C THR A 33 4.92 -29.99 8.83
N PRO A 34 4.53 -29.34 7.72
CA PRO A 34 5.07 -28.01 7.47
C PRO A 34 4.76 -27.25 8.75
N LEU A 35 5.80 -26.71 9.39
CA LEU A 35 5.64 -25.69 10.41
C LEU A 35 4.90 -24.55 9.71
N ILE A 36 3.57 -24.66 9.65
CA ILE A 36 2.65 -23.56 9.48
C ILE A 36 2.99 -22.75 10.71
N ILE A 37 3.92 -21.82 10.54
CA ILE A 37 4.05 -20.70 11.44
C ILE A 37 2.65 -20.11 11.37
N GLY A 38 1.85 -20.41 12.39
CA GLY A 38 0.57 -19.80 12.66
C GLY A 38 0.84 -18.34 12.98
N ILE A 39 1.28 -17.59 11.96
CA ILE A 39 1.10 -16.16 11.94
C ILE A 39 -0.41 -16.06 11.77
N GLU A 40 -1.14 -16.01 12.89
CA GLU A 40 -2.46 -15.39 12.89
C GLU A 40 -2.24 -13.99 12.33
N GLN A 41 -2.40 -13.87 11.02
CA GLN A 41 -2.23 -12.61 10.33
C GLN A 41 -3.46 -11.78 10.61
N TYR A 42 -3.38 -11.05 11.73
CA TYR A 42 -4.37 -10.08 12.11
C TYR A 42 -4.60 -9.12 10.93
N TYR A 43 -5.83 -9.10 10.44
CA TYR A 43 -6.31 -8.11 9.48
C TYR A 43 -5.96 -6.72 10.01
N ARG A 44 -5.13 -5.98 9.26
CA ARG A 44 -4.81 -4.58 9.55
C ARG A 44 -5.68 -3.72 8.63
N PRO A 45 -6.66 -2.97 9.18
CA PRO A 45 -7.46 -2.08 8.36
C PRO A 45 -6.58 -1.02 7.72
N ILE A 46 -6.79 -0.76 6.43
CA ILE A 46 -6.00 0.24 5.71
C ILE A 46 -6.47 1.62 6.19
N ARG A 47 -5.62 2.33 6.96
CA ARG A 47 -5.91 3.66 7.52
C ARG A 47 -6.08 4.77 6.46
N THR A 48 -5.80 4.49 5.18
CA THR A 48 -5.95 5.45 4.07
C THR A 48 -7.40 5.91 3.88
N THR A 49 -8.40 5.09 4.27
CA THR A 49 -9.82 5.45 4.12
C THR A 49 -10.18 6.75 4.84
N ALA A 50 -9.65 6.96 6.05
CA ALA A 50 -9.92 8.18 6.81
C ALA A 50 -9.35 9.41 6.09
N PHE A 51 -8.13 9.32 5.56
CA PHE A 51 -7.51 10.42 4.81
C PHE A 51 -8.26 10.74 3.51
N ILE A 52 -8.77 9.73 2.80
CA ILE A 52 -9.59 9.93 1.59
C ILE A 52 -10.87 10.68 1.93
N ILE A 53 -11.56 10.29 3.01
CA ILE A 53 -12.79 10.97 3.46
C ILE A 53 -12.49 12.42 3.84
N ILE A 54 -11.41 12.68 4.57
CA ILE A 54 -11.00 14.04 4.94
C ILE A 54 -10.68 14.87 3.68
N HIS A 55 -10.00 14.30 2.70
CA HIS A 55 -9.69 14.99 1.45
C HIS A 55 -10.97 15.33 0.66
N ILE A 56 -11.93 14.42 0.57
CA ILE A 56 -13.23 14.67 -0.06
C ILE A 56 -13.98 15.79 0.67
N LEU A 57 -14.03 15.74 2.01
CA LEU A 57 -14.70 16.77 2.82
C LEU A 57 -14.05 18.14 2.60
N LEU A 58 -12.71 18.20 2.58
CA LEU A 58 -11.97 19.43 2.32
C LEU A 58 -12.26 19.96 0.90
N ALA A 59 -12.33 19.10 -0.10
CA ALA A 59 -12.68 19.48 -1.47
C ALA A 59 -14.10 20.08 -1.56
N ILE A 60 -15.06 19.51 -0.83
CA ILE A 60 -16.42 20.06 -0.75
C ILE A 60 -16.43 21.42 -0.05
N ILE A 61 -15.71 21.58 1.06
CA ILE A 61 -15.59 22.88 1.75
C ILE A 61 -14.93 23.91 0.84
N PHE A 62 -13.87 23.53 0.14
CA PHE A 62 -13.19 24.41 -0.81
C PHE A 62 -14.16 24.89 -1.90
N GLU A 63 -14.92 23.98 -2.50
CA GLU A 63 -15.90 24.31 -3.53
C GLU A 63 -16.99 25.25 -3.00
N THR A 64 -17.52 24.99 -1.79
CA THR A 64 -18.53 25.88 -1.20
C THR A 64 -17.98 27.27 -0.91
N VAL A 65 -16.73 27.37 -0.44
CA VAL A 65 -16.06 28.66 -0.22
C VAL A 65 -15.89 29.41 -1.54
N ILE A 66 -15.37 28.78 -2.60
CA ILE A 66 -15.15 29.43 -3.90
C ILE A 66 -16.46 29.94 -4.51
N VAL A 67 -17.55 29.17 -4.39
CA VAL A 67 -18.86 29.55 -4.93
C VAL A 67 -19.55 30.62 -4.07
N LEU A 68 -19.50 30.51 -2.74
CA LEU A 68 -20.20 31.43 -1.83
C LEU A 68 -19.47 32.75 -1.61
N PHE A 69 -18.14 32.76 -1.71
CA PHE A 69 -17.31 33.93 -1.42
C PHE A 69 -17.70 35.19 -2.24
N PRO A 70 -17.96 35.11 -3.56
CA PRO A 70 -18.44 36.25 -4.34
C PRO A 70 -19.81 36.78 -3.87
N PHE A 71 -20.73 35.92 -3.43
CA PHE A 71 -22.03 36.34 -2.90
C PHE A 71 -21.89 37.05 -1.56
N LEU A 72 -20.97 36.59 -0.71
CA LEU A 72 -20.64 37.24 0.57
C LEU A 72 -20.05 38.64 0.36
N CYS A 73 -19.21 38.82 -0.67
CA CYS A 73 -18.66 40.14 -1.02
C CYS A 73 -19.70 41.13 -1.58
N TYR A 74 -20.82 40.64 -2.11
CA TYR A 74 -21.91 41.50 -2.59
C TYR A 74 -22.81 42.01 -1.45
N ASP A 75 -22.86 41.30 -0.32
CA ASP A 75 -23.60 41.73 0.86
C ASP A 75 -22.85 42.85 1.60
N LYS A 76 -23.49 44.02 1.71
CA LYS A 76 -22.91 45.24 2.31
C LYS A 76 -22.52 45.07 3.79
N ARG A 77 -22.94 44.00 4.47
CA ARG A 77 -22.60 43.73 5.88
C ARG A 77 -21.17 43.20 6.08
N ILE A 78 -20.55 42.64 5.04
CA ILE A 78 -19.20 42.02 5.08
C ILE A 78 -18.26 42.73 4.07
N ALA A 79 -18.71 43.85 3.51
CA ALA A 79 -18.01 44.60 2.46
C ALA A 79 -16.58 45.00 2.84
N ASP A 80 -16.28 45.22 4.12
CA ASP A 80 -14.94 45.60 4.61
C ASP A 80 -13.85 44.58 4.23
N VAL A 81 -14.18 43.28 4.11
CA VAL A 81 -13.21 42.24 3.72
C VAL A 81 -12.87 42.31 2.23
N CYS A 82 -13.80 42.80 1.41
CA CYS A 82 -13.67 42.85 -0.05
C CYS A 82 -13.31 44.26 -0.57
N ASP A 83 -13.14 45.23 0.33
CA ASP A 83 -12.86 46.63 0.02
C ASP A 83 -11.40 46.87 -0.40
N HIS A 84 -10.48 45.99 0.00
CA HIS A 84 -9.05 46.11 -0.30
C HIS A 84 -8.54 45.20 -1.42
N HIS A 85 -9.22 44.10 -1.72
CA HIS A 85 -8.80 43.16 -2.76
C HIS A 85 -10.00 42.69 -3.58
N SER A 86 -9.82 42.60 -4.90
CA SER A 86 -10.84 42.05 -5.78
C SER A 86 -11.14 40.60 -5.36
N PRO A 87 -12.43 40.18 -5.35
CA PRO A 87 -12.81 38.81 -4.96
C PRO A 87 -12.14 37.75 -5.84
N TYR A 88 -11.78 38.14 -7.05
CA TYR A 88 -10.96 37.39 -7.99
C TYR A 88 -9.59 36.99 -7.41
N ASN A 89 -8.83 37.94 -6.85
CA ASN A 89 -7.49 37.66 -6.30
C ASN A 89 -7.56 36.76 -5.06
N ILE A 90 -8.56 36.98 -4.21
CA ILE A 90 -8.74 36.16 -3.00
C ILE A 90 -9.08 34.71 -3.39
N SER A 91 -9.96 34.52 -4.37
CA SER A 91 -10.29 33.19 -4.91
C SER A 91 -9.06 32.46 -5.45
N LEU A 92 -8.15 33.16 -6.14
CA LEU A 92 -6.88 32.60 -6.60
C LEU A 92 -5.97 32.14 -5.45
N TYR A 93 -5.85 32.92 -4.37
CA TYR A 93 -5.07 32.52 -3.21
C TYR A 93 -5.66 31.31 -2.49
N ILE A 94 -6.99 31.25 -2.37
CA ILE A 94 -7.68 30.10 -1.78
C ILE A 94 -7.45 28.85 -2.64
N HIS A 95 -7.53 28.98 -3.97
CA HIS A 95 -7.23 27.89 -4.91
C HIS A 95 -5.78 27.41 -4.79
N ALA A 96 -4.81 28.32 -4.72
CA ALA A 96 -3.41 27.98 -4.50
C ALA A 96 -3.18 27.27 -3.15
N GLY A 97 -3.85 27.70 -2.09
CA GLY A 97 -3.83 27.02 -0.79
C GLY A 97 -4.38 25.60 -0.87
N PHE A 98 -5.49 25.40 -1.56
CA PHE A 98 -6.07 24.08 -1.78
C PHE A 98 -5.13 23.15 -2.57
N TYR A 99 -4.47 23.67 -3.61
CA TYR A 99 -3.44 22.92 -4.34
C TYR A 99 -2.32 22.40 -3.43
N ILE A 100 -1.78 23.25 -2.55
CA ILE A 100 -0.74 22.86 -1.59
C ILE A 100 -1.25 21.74 -0.67
N ILE A 101 -2.49 21.86 -0.18
CA ILE A 101 -3.08 20.82 0.68
C ILE A 101 -3.25 19.50 -0.10
N SER A 102 -3.68 19.53 -1.36
CA SER A 102 -3.77 18.33 -2.21
C SER A 102 -2.41 17.67 -2.44
N VAL A 103 -1.32 18.45 -2.56
CA VAL A 103 0.06 17.93 -2.61
C VAL A 103 0.43 17.21 -1.31
N ILE A 104 0.05 17.77 -0.15
CA ILE A 104 0.29 17.11 1.15
C ILE A 104 -0.45 15.77 1.21
N PHE A 105 -1.72 15.71 0.78
CA PHE A 105 -2.46 14.45 0.71
C PHE A 105 -1.80 13.41 -0.19
N ASP A 106 -1.27 13.82 -1.35
CA ASP A 106 -0.53 12.91 -2.23
C ASP A 106 0.69 12.29 -1.52
N ARG A 107 1.44 13.09 -0.75
CA ARG A 107 2.56 12.59 0.08
C ARG A 107 2.11 11.62 1.16
N VAL A 108 1.00 11.91 1.83
CA VAL A 108 0.40 11.03 2.85
C VAL A 108 -0.04 9.70 2.22
N TYR A 109 -0.68 9.74 1.04
CA TYR A 109 -1.05 8.53 0.31
C TYR A 109 0.16 7.74 -0.18
N HIS A 110 1.26 8.41 -0.51
CA HIS A 110 2.52 7.75 -0.84
C HIS A 110 3.09 7.01 0.37
N TYR A 111 3.19 7.68 1.52
CA TYR A 111 3.70 7.09 2.76
C TYR A 111 2.90 5.87 3.23
N HIS A 112 1.57 6.00 3.31
CA HIS A 112 0.72 4.89 3.76
C HIS A 112 0.73 3.69 2.82
N GLN A 113 1.01 3.91 1.55
CA GLN A 113 1.11 2.83 0.59
C GLN A 113 2.43 2.08 0.69
N ASP A 114 3.54 2.77 0.94
CA ASP A 114 4.82 2.09 1.21
C ASP A 114 4.71 1.23 2.47
N LEU A 115 3.91 1.68 3.45
CA LEU A 115 3.54 0.87 4.60
C LEU A 115 2.69 -0.35 4.20
N SER A 116 1.64 -0.16 3.40
CA SER A 116 0.79 -1.25 2.90
C SER A 116 1.56 -2.27 2.05
N ARG A 117 2.57 -1.83 1.28
CA ARG A 117 3.47 -2.72 0.54
C ARG A 117 4.32 -3.57 1.49
N ARG A 118 4.82 -2.99 2.58
CA ARG A 118 5.58 -3.72 3.62
C ARG A 118 4.73 -4.72 4.39
N ASP A 119 3.43 -4.46 4.48
CA ASP A 119 2.45 -5.35 5.11
C ASP A 119 1.99 -6.50 4.18
N GLY A 120 2.43 -6.54 2.91
CA GLY A 120 2.20 -7.66 2.00
C GLY A 120 0.95 -7.56 1.11
N TYR A 121 0.31 -6.39 1.01
CA TYR A 121 -0.90 -6.17 0.21
C TYR A 121 -0.57 -5.76 -1.24
N LEU A 122 -0.02 -6.68 -2.02
CA LEU A 122 0.50 -6.41 -3.37
C LEU A 122 -0.60 -6.23 -4.44
N ASP A 123 -1.70 -6.98 -4.39
CA ASP A 123 -2.76 -6.85 -5.41
C ASP A 123 -3.57 -5.56 -5.20
N PHE A 124 -3.81 -5.18 -3.94
CA PHE A 124 -4.33 -3.85 -3.60
C PHE A 124 -3.40 -2.75 -4.10
N TYR A 125 -2.09 -2.92 -3.92
CA TYR A 125 -1.09 -1.96 -4.36
C TYR A 125 -1.13 -1.72 -5.88
N ARG A 126 -1.16 -2.79 -6.68
CA ARG A 126 -1.20 -2.69 -8.15
C ARG A 126 -2.47 -1.97 -8.62
N ARG A 127 -3.63 -2.33 -8.07
CA ARG A 127 -4.92 -1.78 -8.50
C ARG A 127 -5.09 -0.29 -8.15
N THR A 128 -4.45 0.17 -7.07
CA THR A 128 -4.62 1.54 -6.56
C THR A 128 -3.50 2.51 -6.94
N ARG A 129 -2.37 2.00 -7.48
CA ARG A 129 -1.19 2.81 -7.84
C ARG A 129 -1.51 3.96 -8.81
N ASN A 130 -2.33 3.69 -9.83
CA ASN A 130 -2.67 4.69 -10.85
C ASN A 130 -3.75 5.66 -10.35
N LEU A 131 -4.80 5.14 -9.71
CA LEU A 131 -5.91 5.94 -9.19
C LEU A 131 -5.47 6.99 -8.16
N ARG A 132 -4.42 6.70 -7.38
CA ARG A 132 -3.88 7.64 -6.39
C ARG A 132 -3.23 8.87 -7.01
N ARG A 133 -2.55 8.73 -8.14
CA ARG A 133 -1.84 9.86 -8.78
C ARG A 133 -2.79 10.75 -9.57
N THR A 134 -3.93 10.20 -9.97
CA THR A 134 -4.90 10.88 -10.83
C THR A 134 -5.42 12.20 -10.23
N PRO A 135 -5.82 12.31 -8.94
CA PRO A 135 -6.24 13.57 -8.33
C PRO A 135 -5.20 14.69 -8.43
N LEU A 136 -3.92 14.38 -8.15
CA LEU A 136 -2.85 15.38 -8.22
C LEU A 136 -2.56 15.80 -9.67
N ILE A 137 -2.64 14.88 -10.62
CA ILE A 137 -2.48 15.18 -12.05
C ILE A 137 -3.63 16.06 -12.54
N ILE A 138 -4.87 15.76 -12.15
CA ILE A 138 -6.05 16.57 -12.49
C ILE A 138 -5.86 17.99 -11.97
N ILE A 139 -5.54 18.15 -10.68
CA ILE A 139 -5.44 19.49 -10.09
C ILE A 139 -4.24 20.28 -10.65
N SER A 140 -3.15 19.60 -10.99
CA SER A 140 -1.99 20.26 -11.62
C SER A 140 -2.31 20.71 -13.05
N THR A 141 -3.09 19.91 -13.78
CA THR A 141 -3.54 20.25 -15.14
C THR A 141 -4.52 21.41 -15.10
N GLY A 142 -5.47 21.40 -14.16
CA GLY A 142 -6.40 22.51 -13.94
C GLY A 142 -5.67 23.80 -13.58
N ASN A 143 -4.66 23.75 -12.70
CA ASN A 143 -3.80 24.90 -12.42
C ASN A 143 -3.08 25.44 -13.66
N ALA A 144 -2.57 24.58 -14.54
CA ALA A 144 -1.94 25.01 -15.79
C ALA A 144 -2.94 25.73 -16.72
N ILE A 145 -4.16 25.19 -16.84
CA ILE A 145 -5.24 25.81 -17.62
C ILE A 145 -5.66 27.14 -16.98
N LEU A 146 -5.73 27.19 -15.65
CA LEU A 146 -6.10 28.39 -14.90
C LEU A 146 -5.11 29.53 -15.12
N VAL A 147 -3.79 29.25 -15.10
CA VAL A 147 -2.76 30.25 -15.44
C VAL A 147 -2.92 30.79 -16.87
N ALA A 148 -3.19 29.91 -17.84
CA ALA A 148 -3.45 30.32 -19.22
C ALA A 148 -4.70 31.21 -19.31
N MET A 149 -5.78 30.85 -18.60
CA MET A 149 -7.02 31.62 -18.57
C MET A 149 -6.84 32.99 -17.90
N ILE A 150 -6.05 33.10 -16.83
CA ILE A 150 -5.71 34.40 -16.21
C ILE A 150 -5.09 35.33 -17.25
N LYS A 151 -4.13 34.85 -18.04
CA LYS A 151 -3.49 35.65 -19.09
C LYS A 151 -4.42 36.02 -20.23
N LEU A 152 -5.27 35.10 -20.68
CA LEU A 152 -6.27 35.40 -21.70
C LEU A 152 -7.28 36.46 -21.23
N VAL A 153 -7.67 36.44 -19.96
CA VAL A 153 -8.58 37.44 -19.39
C VAL A 153 -7.91 38.80 -19.30
N GLU A 154 -6.65 38.88 -18.85
CA GLU A 154 -5.88 40.13 -18.81
C GLU A 154 -5.74 40.77 -20.21
N ASP A 155 -5.42 39.97 -21.23
CA ASP A 155 -5.16 40.46 -22.60
C ASP A 155 -6.43 40.83 -23.37
N TYR A 156 -7.57 40.19 -23.09
CA TYR A 156 -8.80 40.31 -23.91
C TYR A 156 -10.06 40.74 -23.15
N GLN A 157 -9.89 41.39 -21.99
CA GLN A 157 -10.96 41.76 -21.05
C GLN A 157 -12.18 42.47 -21.68
N SER A 158 -12.02 43.15 -22.81
CA SER A 158 -13.06 43.92 -23.48
C SER A 158 -13.62 43.32 -24.78
N SER A 159 -13.08 42.22 -25.30
CA SER A 159 -13.36 41.78 -26.68
C SER A 159 -13.89 40.36 -26.83
N ILE A 160 -13.65 39.44 -25.88
CA ILE A 160 -13.93 38.00 -26.09
C ILE A 160 -15.02 37.44 -25.17
N LEU A 161 -15.15 37.91 -23.91
CA LEU A 161 -16.11 37.35 -22.97
C LEU A 161 -17.05 38.42 -22.39
N PRO A 162 -18.39 38.30 -22.58
CA PRO A 162 -19.36 39.12 -21.86
C PRO A 162 -19.51 38.72 -20.37
N LEU A 163 -18.79 37.68 -19.92
CA LEU A 163 -18.81 37.19 -18.55
C LEU A 163 -17.76 37.90 -17.69
N GLN A 164 -18.10 38.21 -16.44
CA GLN A 164 -17.11 38.75 -15.51
C GLN A 164 -15.99 37.71 -15.26
N PRO A 165 -14.72 38.13 -15.18
CA PRO A 165 -13.55 37.26 -14.96
C PRO A 165 -13.71 36.20 -13.86
N TRP A 166 -14.37 36.56 -12.76
CA TRP A 166 -14.56 35.66 -11.62
C TRP A 166 -15.45 34.47 -11.96
N HIS A 167 -16.50 34.64 -12.78
CA HIS A 167 -17.40 33.54 -13.16
C HIS A 167 -16.65 32.49 -13.98
N CYS A 168 -15.73 32.94 -14.84
CA CYS A 168 -14.93 32.04 -15.67
C CYS A 168 -13.99 31.19 -14.81
N LEU A 169 -13.33 31.81 -13.82
CA LEU A 169 -12.55 31.08 -12.82
C LEU A 169 -13.41 30.09 -12.03
N ALA A 170 -14.54 30.52 -11.49
CA ALA A 170 -15.41 29.67 -10.69
C ALA A 170 -15.86 28.43 -11.47
N ILE A 171 -16.33 28.60 -12.72
CA ILE A 171 -16.74 27.48 -13.58
C ILE A 171 -15.59 26.51 -13.82
N LEU A 172 -14.40 27.03 -14.14
CA LEU A 172 -13.22 26.20 -14.39
C LEU A 172 -12.83 25.39 -13.15
N THR A 173 -12.78 26.04 -11.99
CA THR A 173 -12.45 25.38 -10.72
C THR A 173 -13.51 24.36 -10.31
N THR A 174 -14.80 24.65 -10.52
CA THR A 174 -15.89 23.71 -10.23
C THR A 174 -15.75 22.45 -11.08
N ILE A 175 -15.47 22.58 -12.38
CA ILE A 175 -15.28 21.44 -13.28
C ILE A 175 -14.09 20.59 -12.82
N GLU A 176 -12.97 21.22 -12.49
CA GLU A 176 -11.77 20.55 -11.99
C GLU A 176 -12.05 19.76 -10.71
N VAL A 177 -12.72 20.37 -9.73
CA VAL A 177 -13.07 19.75 -8.46
C VAL A 177 -14.05 18.59 -8.66
N ILE A 178 -15.04 18.72 -9.55
CA ILE A 178 -15.99 17.63 -9.86
C ILE A 178 -15.26 16.41 -10.42
N ILE A 179 -14.36 16.61 -11.40
CA ILE A 179 -13.60 15.51 -12.01
C ILE A 179 -12.73 14.83 -10.94
N MET A 180 -12.06 15.62 -10.10
CA MET A 180 -11.24 15.11 -9.01
C MET A 180 -12.07 14.34 -7.95
N LEU A 181 -13.26 14.84 -7.59
CA LEU A 181 -14.19 14.18 -6.67
C LEU A 181 -14.66 12.82 -7.19
N ILE A 182 -15.00 12.71 -8.48
CA ILE A 182 -15.41 11.43 -9.07
C ILE A 182 -14.31 10.39 -8.91
N VAL A 183 -13.06 10.76 -9.17
CA VAL A 183 -11.90 9.88 -9.01
C VAL A 183 -11.67 9.50 -7.55
N LEU A 184 -11.78 10.45 -6.63
CA LEU A 184 -11.64 10.19 -5.19
C LEU A 184 -12.74 9.28 -4.65
N LEU A 185 -14.00 9.45 -5.08
CA LEU A 185 -15.11 8.58 -4.72
C LEU A 185 -14.90 7.16 -5.24
N TRP A 186 -14.43 7.02 -6.48
CA TRP A 186 -14.08 5.73 -7.04
C TRP A 186 -12.97 5.04 -6.23
N TYR A 187 -11.93 5.78 -5.86
CA TYR A 187 -10.86 5.27 -5.00
C TYR A 187 -11.35 4.89 -3.59
N LEU A 188 -12.28 5.68 -3.03
CA LEU A 188 -12.92 5.39 -1.75
C LEU A 188 -13.71 4.08 -1.80
N ILE A 189 -14.51 3.85 -2.85
CA ILE A 189 -15.30 2.61 -3.01
C ILE A 189 -14.38 1.40 -3.03
N ILE A 190 -13.26 1.46 -3.77
CA ILE A 190 -12.28 0.37 -3.82
C ILE A 190 -11.70 0.09 -2.43
N THR A 191 -11.34 1.15 -1.69
CA THR A 191 -10.75 1.02 -0.35
C THR A 191 -11.76 0.49 0.67
N ILE A 192 -13.02 0.93 0.62
CA ILE A 192 -14.09 0.42 1.48
C ILE A 192 -14.39 -1.04 1.16
N LYS A 193 -14.48 -1.40 -0.12
CA LYS A 193 -14.69 -2.78 -0.54
C LYS A 193 -13.59 -3.69 0.01
N PHE A 194 -12.33 -3.26 -0.14
CA PHE A 194 -11.19 -3.97 0.41
C PHE A 194 -11.27 -4.13 1.94
N ASN A 195 -11.59 -3.05 2.65
CA ASN A 195 -11.72 -3.08 4.11
C ASN A 195 -12.91 -3.93 4.60
N ARG A 196 -13.97 -4.04 3.79
CA ARG A 196 -15.15 -4.86 4.10
C ARG A 196 -14.91 -6.34 3.84
N GLU A 197 -14.10 -6.66 2.84
CA GLU A 197 -13.77 -8.04 2.47
C GLU A 197 -12.75 -8.70 3.40
N HIS A 198 -12.21 -7.97 4.40
CA HIS A 198 -11.24 -8.48 5.38
C HIS A 198 -10.14 -9.33 4.73
N ILE A 199 -9.66 -8.89 3.56
CA ILE A 199 -8.77 -9.71 2.75
C ILE A 199 -7.46 -9.88 3.54
N PRO A 200 -7.05 -11.12 3.87
CA PRO A 200 -5.77 -11.38 4.51
C PRO A 200 -4.63 -10.98 3.57
N PRO A 201 -3.43 -10.67 4.08
CA PRO A 201 -2.32 -10.20 3.25
C PRO A 201 -1.95 -11.23 2.18
N ASP A 202 -1.97 -10.81 0.91
CA ASP A 202 -1.75 -11.66 -0.27
C ASP A 202 -0.41 -12.43 -0.21
N ALA A 203 0.61 -11.85 0.44
CA ALA A 203 1.92 -12.48 0.63
C ALA A 203 1.88 -13.85 1.34
N ALA A 204 0.90 -14.11 2.20
CA ALA A 204 0.74 -15.43 2.84
C ALA A 204 -0.21 -16.34 2.08
N LEU A 205 -1.13 -15.77 1.30
CA LEU A 205 -2.01 -16.57 0.44
C LEU A 205 -1.20 -17.23 -0.68
N ASP A 206 -0.18 -16.55 -1.22
CA ASP A 206 0.73 -17.14 -2.22
C ASP A 206 1.69 -18.17 -1.61
N ASP A 207 2.19 -18.00 -0.38
CA ASP A 207 2.94 -19.05 0.32
C ASP A 207 2.06 -20.28 0.59
N LEU A 208 0.80 -20.06 0.97
CA LEU A 208 -0.16 -21.14 1.19
C LEU A 208 -0.56 -21.82 -0.13
N LEU A 209 -0.88 -21.06 -1.18
CA LEU A 209 -1.23 -21.58 -2.51
C LEU A 209 -0.04 -22.23 -3.21
N SER A 210 1.19 -21.73 -3.05
CA SER A 210 2.39 -22.39 -3.59
C SER A 210 2.70 -23.67 -2.81
N THR A 211 2.45 -23.70 -1.50
CA THR A 211 2.52 -24.93 -0.70
C THR A 211 1.46 -25.94 -1.17
N PHE A 212 0.20 -25.53 -1.35
CA PHE A 212 -0.88 -26.37 -1.90
C PHE A 212 -0.62 -26.81 -3.34
N ALA A 213 -0.10 -25.92 -4.19
CA ALA A 213 0.27 -26.24 -5.56
C ALA A 213 1.42 -27.23 -5.57
N SER A 214 2.46 -27.06 -4.75
CA SER A 214 3.56 -28.03 -4.64
C SER A 214 3.08 -29.41 -4.17
N LEU A 215 2.11 -29.46 -3.25
CA LEU A 215 1.43 -30.69 -2.85
C LEU A 215 0.60 -31.32 -3.98
N GLN A 216 -0.06 -30.51 -4.82
CA GLN A 216 -0.84 -30.96 -6.00
C GLN A 216 0.01 -31.26 -7.25
N THR A 217 1.22 -30.70 -7.37
CA THR A 217 2.12 -30.92 -8.51
C THR A 217 2.74 -32.33 -8.48
N SER A 218 2.50 -33.08 -7.40
CA SER A 218 2.62 -34.55 -7.38
C SER A 218 1.75 -35.24 -8.44
N THR A 219 0.77 -34.53 -9.03
CA THR A 219 -0.04 -35.03 -10.15
C THR A 219 0.18 -34.18 -11.40
N ASN A 220 1.03 -34.72 -12.25
CA ASN A 220 1.47 -34.24 -13.56
C ASN A 220 0.30 -33.87 -14.50
N THR A 221 -0.03 -32.58 -14.64
CA THR A 221 -0.88 -32.09 -15.74
C THR A 221 -0.30 -30.80 -16.34
N ILE A 222 0.19 -30.91 -17.57
CA ILE A 222 0.73 -29.82 -18.36
C ILE A 222 -0.46 -29.04 -18.95
N GLY A 223 -0.81 -27.92 -18.31
CA GLY A 223 -1.81 -26.97 -18.81
C GLY A 223 -1.17 -25.86 -19.63
N PHE A 224 -1.78 -25.53 -20.78
CA PHE A 224 -1.40 -24.46 -21.69
C PHE A 224 -1.18 -23.13 -20.93
N ARG A 225 0.05 -22.61 -20.93
CA ARG A 225 0.43 -21.35 -20.28
C ARG A 225 0.22 -20.21 -21.26
N ASP A 226 -0.79 -19.40 -21.00
CA ASP A 226 -1.03 -18.15 -21.71
C ASP A 226 0.13 -17.17 -21.46
N GLU A 227 0.58 -16.43 -22.46
CA GLU A 227 1.76 -15.53 -22.38
C GLU A 227 1.51 -14.45 -21.31
N THR A 228 0.27 -13.98 -21.22
CA THR A 228 -0.25 -13.09 -20.18
C THR A 228 -0.17 -13.68 -18.77
N TYR A 229 -0.32 -15.00 -18.61
CA TYR A 229 -0.15 -15.66 -17.31
C TYR A 229 1.32 -15.69 -16.90
N THR A 230 2.24 -15.96 -17.85
CA THR A 230 3.67 -15.95 -17.55
C THR A 230 4.19 -14.55 -17.20
N GLU A 231 3.73 -13.50 -17.87
CA GLU A 231 4.07 -12.12 -17.53
C GLU A 231 3.56 -11.74 -16.14
N ASN A 232 2.31 -12.07 -15.80
CA ASN A 232 1.75 -11.82 -14.49
C ASN A 232 2.51 -12.57 -13.38
N VAL A 233 2.90 -13.83 -13.61
CA VAL A 233 3.71 -14.61 -12.66
C VAL A 233 5.11 -14.03 -12.52
N LEU A 234 5.74 -13.62 -13.62
CA LEU A 234 7.07 -13.00 -13.61
C LEU A 234 7.06 -11.66 -12.86
N GLU A 235 6.04 -10.83 -13.09
CA GLU A 235 5.85 -9.56 -12.38
C GLU A 235 5.62 -9.81 -10.88
N LYS A 236 4.81 -10.83 -10.51
CA LYS A 236 4.62 -11.25 -9.12
C LYS A 236 5.92 -11.74 -8.46
N GLN A 237 6.72 -12.54 -9.15
CA GLN A 237 8.01 -13.00 -8.64
C GLN A 237 9.01 -11.85 -8.47
N ALA A 238 9.05 -10.91 -9.42
CA ALA A 238 9.91 -9.73 -9.33
C ALA A 238 9.54 -8.85 -8.13
N ASP A 239 8.24 -8.68 -7.87
CA ASP A 239 7.75 -7.94 -6.72
C ASP A 239 8.08 -8.65 -5.38
N LEU A 240 7.94 -9.98 -5.32
CA LEU A 240 8.30 -10.76 -4.13
C LEU A 240 9.80 -10.68 -3.81
N ILE A 241 10.66 -10.82 -4.83
CA ILE A 241 12.11 -10.65 -4.66
C ILE A 241 12.43 -9.26 -4.11
N ARG A 242 11.76 -8.24 -4.64
CA ARG A 242 11.95 -6.85 -4.18
C ARG A 242 11.49 -6.65 -2.74
N TYR A 243 10.36 -7.26 -2.36
CA TYR A 243 9.85 -7.26 -0.99
C TYR A 243 10.83 -7.95 -0.02
N LEU A 244 11.31 -9.15 -0.37
CA LEU A 244 12.28 -9.90 0.43
C LEU A 244 13.60 -9.16 0.58
N HIS A 245 14.09 -8.52 -0.49
CA HIS A 245 15.28 -7.67 -0.44
C HIS A 245 15.09 -6.48 0.52
N GLU A 246 13.96 -5.76 0.42
CA GLU A 246 13.67 -4.63 1.32
C GLU A 246 13.58 -5.08 2.78
N ARG A 247 13.01 -6.27 3.04
CA ARG A 247 12.90 -6.85 4.37
C ARG A 247 14.25 -7.30 4.92
N ASN A 248 15.12 -7.89 4.09
CA ASN A 248 16.49 -8.23 4.47
C ASN A 248 17.33 -6.99 4.76
N ASP A 249 17.22 -5.94 3.95
CA ASP A 249 17.90 -4.66 4.19
C ASP A 249 17.44 -4.03 5.51
N HIS A 250 16.14 -4.07 5.79
CA HIS A 250 15.58 -3.58 7.04
C HIS A 250 16.09 -4.38 8.24
N LEU A 251 16.11 -5.70 8.14
CA LEU A 251 16.62 -6.56 9.20
C LEU A 251 18.12 -6.35 9.43
N ALA A 252 18.91 -6.20 8.36
CA ALA A 252 20.32 -5.88 8.44
C ALA A 252 20.56 -4.55 9.18
N ARG A 253 19.79 -3.51 8.87
CA ARG A 253 19.86 -2.21 9.58
C ARG A 253 19.57 -2.35 11.07
N LEU A 254 18.53 -3.12 11.44
CA LEU A 254 18.21 -3.37 12.85
C LEU A 254 19.34 -4.13 13.56
N VAL A 255 19.92 -5.15 12.92
CA VAL A 255 21.07 -5.89 13.48
C VAL A 255 22.26 -4.96 13.71
N HIS A 256 22.56 -4.08 12.75
CA HIS A 256 23.62 -3.08 12.91
C HIS A 256 23.33 -2.13 14.09
N GLN A 257 22.11 -1.60 14.20
CA GLN A 257 21.71 -0.73 15.31
C GLN A 257 21.82 -1.42 16.67
N PHE A 258 21.36 -2.66 16.79
CA PHE A 258 21.49 -3.42 18.04
C PHE A 258 22.95 -3.73 18.39
N LYS A 259 23.78 -4.03 17.38
CA LYS A 259 25.22 -4.25 17.59
C LYS A 259 25.94 -2.97 18.06
N GLU A 260 25.58 -1.81 17.52
CA GLU A 260 26.10 -0.52 17.98
C GLU A 260 25.68 -0.23 19.42
N GLN A 261 24.41 -0.47 19.78
CA GLN A 261 23.91 -0.32 21.16
C GLN A 261 24.66 -1.24 22.15
N LEU A 262 24.90 -2.49 21.78
CA LEU A 262 25.68 -3.43 22.59
C LEU A 262 27.12 -2.96 22.79
N ASN A 263 27.79 -2.50 21.73
CA ASN A 263 29.15 -1.96 21.84
C ASN A 263 29.21 -0.70 22.72
N THR A 264 28.19 0.16 22.70
CA THR A 264 28.13 1.34 23.58
C THR A 264 27.80 1.02 25.04
N GLN A 265 27.17 -0.12 25.33
CA GLN A 265 26.93 -0.59 26.70
C GLN A 265 28.12 -1.35 27.30
N GLN A 266 29.14 -1.68 26.50
CA GLN A 266 30.33 -2.41 26.91
C GLN A 266 31.56 -1.54 27.26
N PRO A 267 31.45 -0.42 28.00
CA PRO A 267 32.60 0.12 28.72
C PRO A 267 32.33 0.32 30.23
N SER A 268 32.39 -0.74 31.03
CA SER A 268 32.70 -0.65 32.49
C SER A 268 32.87 -2.00 33.23
N THR A 269 33.37 -3.07 32.59
CA THR A 269 33.58 -4.36 33.30
C THR A 269 34.95 -5.00 33.08
N ILE A 270 35.93 -4.23 32.62
CA ILE A 270 37.34 -4.67 32.57
C ILE A 270 38.22 -3.51 33.04
N ALA A 271 38.20 -3.27 34.34
CA ALA A 271 39.25 -2.53 35.04
C ALA A 271 39.41 -3.20 36.41
N THR A 272 40.18 -4.29 36.41
CA THR A 272 40.87 -4.84 37.59
C THR A 272 42.33 -4.46 37.50
#